data_AF-A0A1G8CJH2-F1
#
_entry.id   AF-A0A1G8CJH2-F1
#
_cell.length_a   1.000
_cell.length_b   1.000
_cell.length_c   1.000
_cell.angle_alpha   90.00
_cell.angle_beta   90.00
_cell.angle_gamma   90.00
#
_symmetry.space_group_name_H-M   'P 1'
#
loop_
_entity.id
_entity.type
_entity.pdbx_description
1 polymer ?
#
loop_
_entity_poly.entity_id
_entity_poly.type
_entity_poly.pdbx_seq_one_letter_code
_entity_poly.pdbx_strand_id
1 'polypeptide(L)'
;MMAAMEYVFNPDLPGMQLPFDWKGTPVDENGKFMNHEFPHQYSFSEFLKWRLQRNPQKAEKKADRWIPDIVYNEDFLHSGKDCIVWFGHASFFIRLAGVNILIDPVFYDIPLFKRRTPFPIDPAKLKGLDYILMSHNHLDHCDKRSLNLLAANNPQAVYLTGLKMESLLEKLTGSEQIQEAGWYQQYHTEARIKVFFLPARHWSKRGLRDLNSQLWGAFVIQGDGKTIYFAADSGYGSHFEDVGRIFPHIDYCIVGIGAYKPAFFMSQSHISPQDAVKAANDMHAKVMIPMHYGTFDLSDEPLSDPFNTLKELEKQGAIQGRLDLLKVGEELRIH
;
A
#
# COMPACT_ATOMS: atom_id res chain seq x y z
N MET A 1 -21.84 17.63 21.71
CA MET A 1 -20.53 18.28 21.58
C MET A 1 -19.64 17.31 20.84
N MET A 2 -19.13 17.66 19.66
CA MET A 2 -18.06 16.84 19.06
C MET A 2 -16.83 17.01 19.95
N ALA A 3 -16.27 15.90 20.42
CA ALA A 3 -15.01 15.91 21.18
C ALA A 3 -13.93 16.62 20.35
N ALA A 4 -13.02 17.34 21.01
CA ALA A 4 -11.94 18.03 20.33
C ALA A 4 -11.01 16.99 19.67
N MET A 5 -10.82 17.09 18.35
CA MET A 5 -9.81 16.30 17.64
C MET A 5 -8.42 16.76 18.08
N GLU A 6 -7.59 15.82 18.53
CA GLU A 6 -6.18 16.04 18.78
C GLU A 6 -5.35 15.65 17.55
N TYR A 7 -4.15 16.23 17.44
CA TYR A 7 -3.26 16.00 16.32
C TYR A 7 -1.86 15.63 16.82
N VAL A 8 -1.26 14.63 16.20
CA VAL A 8 0.06 14.10 16.57
C VAL A 8 0.99 14.05 15.36
N PHE A 9 2.28 14.14 15.62
CA PHE A 9 3.37 14.04 14.64
C PHE A 9 4.61 13.51 15.36
N ASN A 10 5.59 13.00 14.61
CA ASN A 10 6.90 12.69 15.16
C ASN A 10 7.72 13.99 15.28
N PRO A 11 8.10 14.45 16.48
CA PRO A 11 8.85 15.71 16.65
C PRO A 11 10.26 15.66 16.06
N ASP A 12 10.81 14.46 15.84
CA ASP A 12 12.16 14.27 15.28
C ASP A 12 12.16 14.29 13.75
N LEU A 13 11.01 14.21 13.08
CA LEU A 13 10.93 14.23 11.62
C LEU A 13 10.41 15.56 11.09
N PRO A 14 11.02 16.11 10.02
CA PRO A 14 10.52 17.34 9.42
C PRO A 14 9.13 17.12 8.78
N GLY A 15 8.24 18.10 8.99
CA GLY A 15 7.00 18.20 8.25
C GLY A 15 7.24 18.69 6.81
N MET A 16 6.32 18.33 5.91
CA MET A 16 6.34 18.82 4.54
C MET A 16 5.85 20.27 4.46
N GLN A 17 6.32 21.00 3.44
CA GLN A 17 5.71 22.27 3.06
C GLN A 17 4.46 22.00 2.24
N LEU A 18 3.29 22.37 2.77
CA LEU A 18 1.99 22.03 2.18
C LEU A 18 1.28 23.28 1.63
N PRO A 19 0.47 23.14 0.56
CA PRO A 19 -0.33 24.23 0.02
C PRO A 19 -1.62 24.48 0.82
N PHE A 20 -1.71 23.94 2.04
CA PHE A 20 -2.84 24.04 2.96
C PHE A 20 -2.35 23.94 4.41
N ASP A 21 -3.19 24.35 5.36
CA ASP A 21 -2.89 24.25 6.80
C ASP A 21 -3.02 22.79 7.26
N TRP A 22 -1.96 22.26 7.87
CA TRP A 22 -1.92 20.90 8.39
C TRP A 22 -1.48 20.89 9.85
N LYS A 23 -2.37 20.41 10.72
CA LYS A 23 -2.15 20.41 12.18
C LYS A 23 -1.43 19.16 12.68
N GLY A 24 -1.33 18.13 11.85
CA GLY A 24 -0.79 16.81 12.22
C GLY A 24 -1.77 15.68 11.92
N THR A 25 -1.38 14.47 12.29
CA THR A 25 -2.21 13.27 12.11
C THR A 25 -3.32 13.23 13.16
N PRO A 26 -4.60 13.12 12.77
CA PRO A 26 -5.71 13.19 13.72
C PRO A 26 -5.85 11.93 14.57
N VAL A 27 -6.17 12.12 15.85
CA VAL A 27 -6.54 11.06 16.80
C VAL A 27 -7.82 11.41 17.55
N ASP A 28 -8.56 10.39 18.00
CA ASP A 28 -9.72 10.53 18.87
C ASP A 28 -9.31 10.79 20.34
N GLU A 29 -10.30 10.98 21.21
CA GLU A 29 -10.12 11.21 22.65
C GLU A 29 -9.38 10.07 23.39
N ASN A 30 -9.27 8.89 22.78
CA ASN A 30 -8.55 7.72 23.30
C ASN A 30 -7.17 7.55 22.64
N GLY A 31 -6.72 8.52 21.84
CA GLY A 31 -5.46 8.48 21.10
C GLY A 31 -5.44 7.45 19.97
N LYS A 32 -6.61 7.04 19.46
CA LYS A 32 -6.75 6.18 18.28
C LYS A 32 -6.74 7.02 17.01
N PHE A 33 -6.03 6.57 16.00
CA PHE A 33 -5.95 7.27 14.72
C PHE A 33 -7.30 7.28 14.00
N MET A 34 -7.53 8.34 13.24
CA MET A 34 -8.73 8.52 12.43
C MET A 34 -8.35 8.93 11.02
N ASN A 35 -9.23 8.68 10.05
CA ASN A 35 -9.06 9.31 8.74
C ASN A 35 -9.26 10.82 8.85
N HIS A 36 -8.46 11.59 8.10
CA HIS A 36 -8.62 13.04 8.01
C HIS A 36 -10.00 13.42 7.47
N GLU A 37 -10.43 12.70 6.43
CA GLU A 37 -11.77 12.76 5.87
C GLU A 37 -12.44 11.41 6.01
N PHE A 38 -13.76 11.39 6.17
CA PHE A 38 -14.53 10.15 6.32
C PHE A 38 -14.01 9.25 7.47
N PRO A 39 -14.11 9.70 8.75
CA PRO A 39 -13.69 8.87 9.89
C PRO A 39 -14.29 7.47 9.79
N HIS A 40 -13.44 6.44 9.77
CA HIS A 40 -13.89 5.07 9.59
C HIS A 40 -14.80 4.67 10.74
N GLN A 41 -16.06 4.32 10.44
CA GLN A 41 -17.00 3.83 11.44
C GLN A 41 -17.06 2.32 11.33
N TYR A 42 -16.34 1.61 12.20
CA TYR A 42 -16.47 0.16 12.27
C TYR A 42 -17.92 -0.17 12.63
N SER A 43 -18.67 -0.67 11.65
CA SER A 43 -20.08 -0.99 11.79
C SER A 43 -20.27 -2.50 11.85
N PHE A 44 -20.48 -3.03 13.06
CA PHE A 44 -20.75 -4.45 13.24
C PHE A 44 -22.01 -4.90 12.50
N SER A 45 -23.02 -4.03 12.38
CA SER A 45 -24.24 -4.32 11.63
C SER A 45 -23.98 -4.41 10.13
N GLU A 46 -23.14 -3.53 9.55
CA GLU A 46 -22.74 -3.62 8.14
C GLU A 46 -21.85 -4.83 7.87
N PHE A 47 -20.94 -5.17 8.80
CA PHE A 47 -20.17 -6.41 8.73
C PHE A 47 -21.08 -7.64 8.71
N LEU A 48 -22.05 -7.72 9.65
CA LEU A 48 -22.99 -8.84 9.70
C LEU A 48 -23.87 -8.89 8.44
N LYS A 49 -24.32 -7.73 7.95
CA LYS A 49 -25.06 -7.62 6.68
C LYS A 49 -24.24 -8.17 5.52
N TRP A 50 -22.95 -7.82 5.42
CA TRP A 50 -22.06 -8.39 4.41
C TRP A 50 -21.92 -9.91 4.55
N ARG A 51 -21.76 -10.44 5.77
CA ARG A 51 -21.62 -11.89 5.99
C ARG A 51 -22.90 -12.69 5.67
N LEU A 52 -24.07 -12.09 5.85
CA LEU A 52 -25.37 -12.76 5.67
C LEU A 52 -25.96 -12.56 4.27
N GLN A 53 -25.64 -11.46 3.58
CA GLN A 53 -26.19 -11.20 2.25
C GLN A 53 -25.67 -12.22 1.24
N ARG A 54 -26.47 -12.43 0.18
CA ARG A 54 -26.05 -13.25 -0.96
C ARG A 54 -25.03 -12.47 -1.79
N ASN A 55 -23.82 -13.00 -1.91
CA ASN A 55 -22.87 -12.53 -2.92
C ASN A 55 -23.42 -12.86 -4.34
N PRO A 56 -23.70 -11.85 -5.19
CA PRO A 56 -24.25 -12.07 -6.53
C PRO A 56 -23.29 -12.84 -7.45
N GLN A 57 -21.98 -12.66 -7.29
CA GLN A 57 -20.93 -13.30 -8.08
C GLN A 57 -20.40 -14.59 -7.44
N LYS A 58 -21.08 -15.16 -6.43
CA LYS A 58 -20.61 -16.36 -5.72
C LYS A 58 -20.26 -17.53 -6.64
N ALA A 59 -21.05 -17.75 -7.69
CA ALA A 59 -20.83 -18.83 -8.64
C ALA A 59 -19.61 -18.57 -9.55
N GLU A 60 -19.52 -17.35 -10.11
CA GLU A 60 -18.38 -16.88 -10.91
C GLU A 60 -17.08 -16.98 -10.10
N LYS A 61 -17.08 -16.43 -8.88
CA LYS A 61 -15.95 -16.47 -7.97
C LYS A 61 -15.49 -17.89 -7.65
N LYS A 62 -16.44 -18.80 -7.40
CA LYS A 62 -16.11 -20.21 -7.15
C LYS A 62 -15.55 -20.92 -8.39
N ALA A 63 -15.94 -20.50 -9.59
CA ALA A 63 -15.44 -21.05 -10.84
C ALA A 63 -14.10 -20.42 -11.28
N ASP A 64 -13.80 -19.22 -10.79
CA ASP A 64 -12.59 -18.48 -11.16
C ASP A 64 -11.32 -19.20 -10.70
N ARG A 65 -10.40 -19.43 -11.64
CA ARG A 65 -9.09 -20.04 -11.43
C ARG A 65 -7.96 -19.13 -11.90
N TRP A 66 -8.31 -17.91 -12.31
CA TRP A 66 -7.35 -16.98 -12.85
C TRP A 66 -6.36 -16.52 -11.77
N ILE A 67 -5.11 -16.41 -12.20
CA ILE A 67 -4.02 -15.74 -11.50
C ILE A 67 -3.31 -14.84 -12.52
N PRO A 68 -2.65 -13.75 -12.10
CA PRO A 68 -1.78 -12.98 -12.97
C PRO A 68 -0.69 -13.87 -13.57
N ASP A 69 -0.25 -13.53 -14.79
CA ASP A 69 0.94 -14.13 -15.37
C ASP A 69 2.15 -13.90 -14.45
N ILE A 70 3.12 -14.82 -14.50
CA ILE A 70 4.30 -14.80 -13.63
C ILE A 70 5.56 -14.84 -14.49
N VAL A 71 6.51 -13.96 -14.16
CA VAL A 71 7.85 -13.92 -14.72
C VAL A 71 8.83 -14.32 -13.62
N TYR A 72 9.45 -15.48 -13.77
CA TYR A 72 10.51 -15.93 -12.86
C TYR A 72 11.84 -15.32 -13.31
N ASN A 73 12.07 -14.06 -12.94
CA ASN A 73 13.28 -13.30 -13.25
C ASN A 73 13.89 -12.74 -11.95
N GLU A 74 15.19 -12.94 -11.78
CA GLU A 74 15.96 -12.41 -10.64
C GLU A 74 17.11 -11.48 -11.04
N ASP A 75 17.27 -11.19 -12.34
CA ASP A 75 18.35 -10.34 -12.87
C ASP A 75 18.32 -8.93 -12.26
N PHE A 76 17.14 -8.44 -11.92
CA PHE A 76 16.96 -7.14 -11.27
C PHE A 76 17.72 -7.06 -9.94
N LEU A 77 17.95 -8.17 -9.22
CA LEU A 77 18.71 -8.17 -7.96
C LEU A 77 20.17 -7.73 -8.16
N HIS A 78 20.72 -7.97 -9.35
CA HIS A 78 22.15 -7.74 -9.66
C HIS A 78 22.39 -6.68 -10.73
N SER A 79 21.35 -6.26 -11.47
CA SER A 79 21.52 -5.38 -12.63
C SER A 79 22.01 -3.96 -12.30
N GLY A 80 21.84 -3.50 -11.06
CA GLY A 80 22.22 -2.16 -10.61
C GLY A 80 21.42 -1.00 -11.20
N LYS A 81 20.50 -1.26 -12.14
CA LYS A 81 19.66 -0.22 -12.74
C LYS A 81 18.35 -0.07 -11.98
N ASP A 82 17.81 1.14 -12.02
CA ASP A 82 16.56 1.48 -11.37
C ASP A 82 15.37 0.76 -12.02
N CYS A 83 14.48 0.24 -11.17
CA CYS A 83 13.38 -0.60 -11.59
C CYS A 83 12.28 -0.67 -10.53
N ILE A 84 11.08 -1.06 -10.98
CA ILE A 84 9.95 -1.49 -10.15
C ILE A 84 9.66 -2.95 -10.50
N VAL A 85 9.52 -3.80 -9.48
CA VAL A 85 9.15 -5.21 -9.64
C VAL A 85 7.96 -5.51 -8.75
N TRP A 86 6.87 -5.98 -9.35
CA TRP A 86 5.68 -6.38 -8.61
C TRP A 86 5.79 -7.84 -8.16
N PHE A 87 5.79 -8.11 -6.86
CA PHE A 87 5.80 -9.48 -6.36
C PHE A 87 4.41 -10.04 -6.06
N GLY A 88 3.35 -9.37 -6.51
CA GLY A 88 1.96 -9.74 -6.24
C GLY A 88 1.42 -9.11 -4.96
N HIS A 89 0.10 -8.89 -4.94
CA HIS A 89 -0.60 -8.16 -3.87
C HIS A 89 -0.08 -6.72 -3.79
N ALA A 90 0.32 -6.24 -2.62
CA ALA A 90 0.94 -4.94 -2.40
C ALA A 90 2.48 -4.99 -2.26
N SER A 91 3.10 -6.15 -2.50
CA SER A 91 4.55 -6.30 -2.36
C SER A 91 5.30 -5.82 -3.60
N PHE A 92 6.16 -4.81 -3.42
CA PHE A 92 6.99 -4.25 -4.50
C PHE A 92 8.45 -4.13 -4.08
N PHE A 93 9.35 -4.59 -4.95
CA PHE A 93 10.75 -4.19 -4.91
C PHE A 93 10.94 -2.98 -5.82
N ILE A 94 11.62 -1.96 -5.31
CA ILE A 94 11.95 -0.75 -6.04
C ILE A 94 13.44 -0.47 -5.87
N ARG A 95 14.15 -0.30 -6.99
CA ARG A 95 15.45 0.36 -6.98
C ARG A 95 15.30 1.74 -7.59
N LEU A 96 15.67 2.77 -6.83
CA LEU A 96 15.66 4.15 -7.30
C LEU A 96 16.89 4.89 -6.78
N ALA A 97 17.59 5.62 -7.65
CA ALA A 97 18.89 6.24 -7.36
C ALA A 97 19.89 5.23 -6.76
N GLY A 98 19.81 3.96 -7.17
CA GLY A 98 20.62 2.87 -6.62
C GLY A 98 20.33 2.48 -5.17
N VAL A 99 19.19 2.91 -4.60
CA VAL A 99 18.71 2.51 -3.27
C VAL A 99 17.68 1.39 -3.41
N ASN A 100 17.85 0.30 -2.67
CA ASN A 100 16.97 -0.87 -2.68
C ASN A 100 15.87 -0.74 -1.61
N ILE A 101 14.63 -0.70 -2.06
CA ILE A 101 13.44 -0.52 -1.24
C ILE A 101 12.51 -1.72 -1.44
N LEU A 102 11.96 -2.25 -0.35
CA LEU A 102 10.90 -3.25 -0.38
C LEU A 102 9.68 -2.72 0.38
N ILE A 103 8.50 -2.78 -0.22
CA ILE A 103 7.26 -2.25 0.37
C ILE A 103 6.29 -3.41 0.63
N ASP A 104 5.63 -3.41 1.79
CA ASP A 104 4.58 -4.34 2.21
C ASP A 104 4.85 -5.82 1.85
N PRO A 105 5.94 -6.41 2.38
CA PRO A 105 6.39 -7.73 1.96
C PRO A 105 5.53 -8.88 2.51
N VAL A 106 4.88 -9.62 1.60
CA VAL A 106 4.12 -10.84 1.93
C VAL A 106 4.42 -11.97 0.94
N PHE A 107 5.25 -12.91 1.37
CA PHE A 107 5.81 -13.97 0.52
C PHE A 107 5.03 -15.29 0.59
N TYR A 108 4.18 -15.43 1.61
CA TYR A 108 3.58 -16.70 1.99
C TYR A 108 2.06 -16.61 2.11
N ASP A 109 1.44 -17.75 2.43
CA ASP A 109 0.09 -17.76 2.98
C ASP A 109 0.02 -16.92 4.25
N ILE A 110 -1.08 -16.19 4.41
CA ILE A 110 -1.41 -15.44 5.62
C ILE A 110 -2.47 -16.21 6.43
N PRO A 111 -2.68 -15.89 7.72
CA PRO A 111 -3.74 -16.52 8.49
C PRO A 111 -5.09 -16.44 7.75
N LEU A 112 -5.78 -17.59 7.65
CA LEU A 112 -7.08 -17.77 6.98
C LEU A 112 -7.11 -17.66 5.44
N PHE A 113 -6.06 -17.15 4.79
CA PHE A 113 -6.05 -16.96 3.33
C PHE A 113 -4.82 -17.59 2.67
N LYS A 114 -5.08 -18.37 1.62
CA LYS A 114 -4.03 -18.95 0.78
C LYS A 114 -3.58 -17.94 -0.27
N ARG A 115 -2.27 -17.84 -0.43
CA ARG A 115 -1.67 -17.09 -1.53
C ARG A 115 -1.90 -17.87 -2.83
N ARG A 116 -2.75 -17.34 -3.71
CA ARG A 116 -3.16 -17.98 -4.97
C ARG A 116 -2.09 -17.88 -6.04
N THR A 117 -1.39 -16.75 -6.08
CA THR A 117 -0.33 -16.48 -7.05
C THR A 117 1.03 -16.74 -6.41
N PRO A 118 1.80 -17.73 -6.89
CA PRO A 118 3.14 -18.01 -6.40
C PRO A 118 4.03 -16.77 -6.31
N PHE A 119 4.91 -16.74 -5.32
CA PHE A 119 5.95 -15.72 -5.24
C PHE A 119 6.99 -15.98 -6.36
N PRO A 120 7.46 -14.95 -7.10
CA PRO A 120 8.16 -15.15 -8.37
C PRO A 120 9.65 -15.50 -8.22
N ILE A 121 10.22 -15.41 -7.03
CA ILE A 121 11.64 -15.73 -6.75
C ILE A 121 11.75 -16.48 -5.42
N ASP A 122 12.94 -16.98 -5.08
CA ASP A 122 13.21 -17.43 -3.71
C ASP A 122 13.33 -16.19 -2.79
N PRO A 123 12.43 -16.02 -1.79
CA PRO A 123 12.50 -14.89 -0.87
C PRO A 123 13.82 -14.79 -0.10
N ALA A 124 14.56 -15.88 0.06
CA ALA A 124 15.87 -15.88 0.73
C ALA A 124 16.95 -15.11 -0.07
N LYS A 125 16.71 -14.83 -1.35
CA LYS A 125 17.60 -14.03 -2.21
C LYS A 125 17.43 -12.52 -2.04
N LEU A 126 16.36 -12.06 -1.38
CA LEU A 126 16.15 -10.64 -1.07
C LEU A 126 17.12 -10.18 0.02
N LYS A 127 18.27 -9.67 -0.43
CA LYS A 127 19.39 -9.18 0.38
C LYS A 127 19.82 -7.80 -0.08
N GLY A 128 20.49 -7.05 0.80
CA GLY A 128 20.99 -5.72 0.49
C GLY A 128 19.88 -4.68 0.34
N LEU A 129 18.77 -4.85 1.06
CA LEU A 129 17.73 -3.83 1.17
C LEU A 129 18.21 -2.69 2.08
N ASP A 130 18.08 -1.46 1.62
CA ASP A 130 18.38 -0.26 2.40
C ASP A 130 17.18 0.12 3.26
N TYR A 131 15.97 0.07 2.66
CA TYR A 131 14.72 0.41 3.34
C TYR A 131 13.63 -0.67 3.16
N ILE A 132 12.87 -0.91 4.22
CA ILE A 132 11.65 -1.72 4.19
C ILE A 132 10.49 -0.84 4.64
N LEU A 133 9.53 -0.60 3.75
CA LEU A 133 8.40 0.30 4.00
C LEU A 133 7.17 -0.51 4.38
N MET A 134 6.48 -0.04 5.42
CA MET A 134 5.28 -0.67 5.97
C MET A 134 4.14 0.32 5.98
N SER A 135 3.15 0.13 5.10
CA SER A 135 2.03 1.06 4.99
C SER A 135 1.10 1.02 6.19
N HIS A 136 0.81 -0.18 6.69
CA HIS A 136 -0.07 -0.42 7.82
C HIS A 136 0.08 -1.83 8.40
N ASN A 137 -0.73 -2.16 9.41
CA ASN A 137 -0.53 -3.36 10.22
C ASN A 137 -1.34 -4.59 9.79
N HIS A 138 -2.12 -4.59 8.71
CA HIS A 138 -2.88 -5.78 8.33
C HIS A 138 -1.97 -6.94 7.90
N LEU A 139 -2.47 -8.17 8.01
CA LEU A 139 -1.64 -9.38 7.84
C LEU A 139 -1.15 -9.58 6.41
N ASP A 140 -1.87 -9.06 5.43
CA ASP A 140 -1.58 -9.08 4.00
C ASP A 140 -0.66 -7.93 3.54
N HIS A 141 -0.24 -7.06 4.46
CA HIS A 141 0.81 -6.06 4.23
C HIS A 141 1.99 -6.26 5.18
N CYS A 142 1.71 -6.64 6.43
CA CYS A 142 2.63 -6.84 7.55
C CYS A 142 2.63 -8.31 8.00
N ASP A 143 3.16 -9.18 7.14
CA ASP A 143 3.27 -10.61 7.40
C ASP A 143 4.47 -10.93 8.31
N LYS A 144 4.19 -11.63 9.42
CA LYS A 144 5.21 -12.03 10.39
C LYS A 144 6.30 -12.87 9.75
N ARG A 145 5.96 -13.85 8.93
CA ARG A 145 6.94 -14.82 8.41
C ARG A 145 7.89 -14.16 7.41
N SER A 146 7.35 -13.28 6.56
CA SER A 146 8.12 -12.50 5.59
C SER A 146 9.06 -11.52 6.28
N LEU A 147 8.56 -10.78 7.29
CA LEU A 147 9.37 -9.84 8.06
C LEU A 147 10.50 -10.50 8.86
N ASN A 148 10.25 -11.68 9.47
CA ASN A 148 11.30 -12.44 10.17
C ASN A 148 12.43 -12.85 9.21
N LEU A 149 12.09 -13.32 8.01
CA LEU A 149 13.09 -13.69 7.01
C LEU A 149 13.89 -12.47 6.54
N LEU A 150 13.21 -11.35 6.28
CA LEU A 150 13.85 -10.13 5.82
C LEU A 150 14.81 -9.57 6.86
N ALA A 151 14.42 -9.56 8.14
CA ALA A 151 15.27 -9.10 9.23
C ALA A 151 16.56 -9.94 9.34
N ALA A 152 16.43 -11.27 9.21
CA ALA A 152 17.58 -12.17 9.20
C ALA A 152 18.52 -11.94 7.99
N ASN A 153 17.95 -11.62 6.83
CA ASN A 153 18.71 -11.42 5.59
C ASN A 153 19.26 -10.00 5.42
N ASN A 154 18.65 -9.00 6.07
CA ASN A 154 18.94 -7.57 5.91
C ASN A 154 19.04 -6.88 7.27
N PRO A 155 20.01 -7.25 8.13
CA PRO A 155 20.10 -6.74 9.50
C PRO A 155 20.42 -5.23 9.58
N GLN A 156 20.75 -4.57 8.47
CA GLN A 156 21.03 -3.14 8.39
C GLN A 156 19.89 -2.35 7.72
N ALA A 157 18.83 -3.01 7.26
CA ALA A 157 17.71 -2.32 6.62
C ALA A 157 16.97 -1.45 7.65
N VAL A 158 16.63 -0.23 7.25
CA VAL A 158 15.82 0.69 8.05
C VAL A 158 14.36 0.52 7.69
N TYR A 159 13.51 0.31 8.69
CA TYR A 159 12.07 0.19 8.51
C TYR A 159 11.43 1.58 8.56
N LEU A 160 10.63 1.94 7.55
CA LEU A 160 9.90 3.21 7.49
C LEU A 160 8.39 2.91 7.58
N THR A 161 7.72 3.50 8.56
CA THR A 161 6.32 3.16 8.89
C THR A 161 5.55 4.34 9.49
N GLY A 162 4.24 4.19 9.68
CA GLY A 162 3.42 5.14 10.44
C GLY A 162 3.63 5.09 11.96
N LEU A 163 3.21 6.14 12.66
CA LEU A 163 3.23 6.24 14.14
C LEU A 163 2.67 5.01 14.88
N LYS A 164 3.31 4.64 15.99
CA LYS A 164 2.97 3.54 16.92
C LYS A 164 3.10 2.10 16.35
N MET A 165 3.77 1.91 15.22
CA MET A 165 4.12 0.63 14.62
C MET A 165 5.43 0.00 15.14
N GLU A 166 6.32 0.78 15.75
CA GLU A 166 7.67 0.40 16.22
C GLU A 166 7.63 -0.86 17.07
N SER A 167 6.88 -0.84 18.18
CA SER A 167 6.75 -2.00 19.07
C SER A 167 6.27 -3.29 18.37
N LEU A 168 5.45 -3.16 17.30
CA LEU A 168 5.05 -4.31 16.50
C LEU A 168 6.21 -4.78 15.61
N LEU A 169 6.86 -3.87 14.90
CA LEU A 169 7.97 -4.21 14.00
C LEU A 169 9.17 -4.75 14.77
N GLU A 170 9.56 -4.15 15.89
CA GLU A 170 10.58 -4.68 16.81
C GLU A 170 10.25 -6.12 17.21
N LYS A 171 9.00 -6.37 17.64
CA LYS A 171 8.57 -7.72 18.02
C LYS A 171 8.62 -8.73 16.86
N LEU A 172 8.35 -8.29 15.64
CA LEU A 172 8.32 -9.17 14.47
C LEU A 172 9.69 -9.39 13.83
N THR A 173 10.61 -8.44 13.99
CA THR A 173 11.89 -8.40 13.25
C THR A 173 13.11 -8.46 14.15
N GLY A 174 13.01 -8.01 15.41
CA GLY A 174 14.13 -7.77 16.29
C GLY A 174 15.00 -6.56 15.90
N SER A 175 14.56 -5.76 14.91
CA SER A 175 15.29 -4.57 14.46
C SER A 175 14.97 -3.37 15.35
N GLU A 176 16.01 -2.61 15.70
CA GLU A 176 15.91 -1.30 16.34
C GLU A 176 15.97 -0.15 15.31
N GLN A 177 16.19 -0.47 14.03
CA GLN A 177 16.29 0.51 12.95
C GLN A 177 14.92 0.82 12.37
N ILE A 178 14.06 1.51 13.15
CA ILE A 178 12.69 1.84 12.76
C ILE A 178 12.47 3.35 12.87
N GLN A 179 11.88 3.95 11.82
CA GLN A 179 11.41 5.33 11.84
C GLN A 179 9.90 5.37 11.68
N GLU A 180 9.23 6.12 12.55
CA GLU A 180 7.80 6.34 12.49
C GLU A 180 7.46 7.76 12.06
N ALA A 181 6.57 7.92 11.09
CA ALA A 181 6.12 9.23 10.64
C ALA A 181 4.61 9.40 10.84
N GLY A 182 4.19 10.60 11.21
CA GLY A 182 2.84 11.06 10.97
C GLY A 182 2.65 11.42 9.49
N TRP A 183 1.40 11.61 9.08
CA TRP A 183 1.10 12.06 7.72
C TRP A 183 1.70 13.44 7.41
N TYR A 184 2.16 13.57 6.17
CA TYR A 184 2.89 14.69 5.62
C TYR A 184 4.22 14.98 6.33
N GLN A 185 4.91 13.95 6.78
CA GLN A 185 6.29 14.05 7.28
C GLN A 185 7.26 13.32 6.35
N GLN A 186 8.51 13.77 6.35
CA GLN A 186 9.60 13.17 5.59
C GLN A 186 10.50 12.35 6.54
N TYR A 187 10.85 11.14 6.14
CA TYR A 187 11.80 10.30 6.88
C TYR A 187 13.24 10.79 6.71
N HIS A 188 14.11 10.48 7.68
CA HIS A 188 15.54 10.62 7.53
C HIS A 188 16.08 9.50 6.64
N THR A 189 16.47 9.85 5.42
CA THR A 189 16.94 8.92 4.40
C THR A 189 18.26 9.43 3.80
N GLU A 190 18.96 8.58 3.05
CA GLU A 190 20.18 8.99 2.33
C GLU A 190 19.90 10.18 1.39
N ALA A 191 20.87 11.08 1.19
CA ALA A 191 20.66 12.32 0.44
C ALA A 191 20.10 12.16 -0.99
N ARG A 192 20.32 11.00 -1.61
CA ARG A 192 19.89 10.66 -2.98
C ARG A 192 18.43 10.20 -3.09
N ILE A 193 17.79 9.89 -1.98
CA ILE A 193 16.40 9.41 -1.91
C ILE A 193 15.63 10.23 -0.87
N LYS A 194 14.35 10.49 -1.11
CA LYS A 194 13.44 11.06 -0.12
C LYS A 194 12.23 10.18 -0.03
N VAL A 195 11.80 9.89 1.19
CA VAL A 195 10.57 9.14 1.45
C VAL A 195 9.66 9.98 2.34
N PHE A 196 8.40 10.09 1.94
CA PHE A 196 7.36 10.82 2.64
C PHE A 196 6.23 9.87 3.03
N PHE A 197 5.66 10.06 4.21
CA PHE A 197 4.47 9.32 4.65
C PHE A 197 3.23 10.18 4.48
N LEU A 198 2.24 9.69 3.75
CA LEU A 198 1.05 10.44 3.35
C LEU A 198 -0.24 9.78 3.85
N PRO A 199 -1.35 10.51 3.93
CA PRO A 199 -2.64 9.93 4.25
C PRO A 199 -3.07 8.85 3.25
N ALA A 200 -3.72 7.82 3.78
CA ALA A 200 -4.58 6.90 3.05
C ALA A 200 -5.91 6.82 3.81
N ARG A 201 -7.02 6.57 3.12
CA ARG A 201 -8.32 6.35 3.76
C ARG A 201 -8.45 4.87 4.11
N HIS A 202 -8.04 4.49 5.31
CA HIS A 202 -8.02 3.11 5.75
C HIS A 202 -8.20 3.00 7.27
N TRP A 203 -7.71 1.91 7.86
CA TRP A 203 -7.78 1.59 9.29
C TRP A 203 -6.69 0.59 9.64
N SER A 204 -6.52 0.27 10.93
CA SER A 204 -5.53 -0.73 11.37
C SER A 204 -6.11 -1.66 12.44
N LYS A 205 -5.82 -2.95 12.39
CA LYS A 205 -6.12 -3.90 13.47
C LYS A 205 -5.41 -5.24 13.27
N ARG A 206 -4.82 -5.80 14.33
CA ARG A 206 -4.30 -7.19 14.33
C ARG A 206 -4.88 -8.03 15.46
N GLY A 207 -5.17 -7.42 16.59
CA GLY A 207 -5.74 -8.05 17.78
C GLY A 207 -7.22 -7.68 18.01
N LEU A 208 -7.69 -7.96 19.21
CA LEU A 208 -9.09 -7.71 19.59
C LEU A 208 -9.32 -6.28 20.11
N ARG A 209 -8.27 -5.58 20.56
CA ARG A 209 -8.36 -4.30 21.29
C ARG A 209 -7.46 -3.19 20.74
N ASP A 210 -6.87 -3.41 19.57
CA ASP A 210 -5.87 -2.54 18.93
C ASP A 210 -6.42 -1.86 17.66
N LEU A 211 -7.75 -1.79 17.51
CA LEU A 211 -8.36 -1.02 16.42
C LEU A 211 -7.80 0.40 16.46
N ASN A 212 -7.26 0.83 15.31
CA ASN A 212 -6.66 2.13 15.04
C ASN A 212 -5.62 2.59 16.07
N SER A 213 -4.94 1.68 16.78
CA SER A 213 -3.84 2.09 17.65
C SER A 213 -2.53 2.36 16.91
N GLN A 214 -2.44 1.99 15.63
CA GLN A 214 -1.24 2.13 14.80
C GLN A 214 -1.62 2.84 13.51
N LEU A 215 -0.78 3.75 13.04
CA LEU A 215 -1.12 4.56 11.88
C LEU A 215 -0.95 3.76 10.59
N TRP A 216 -1.82 4.03 9.63
CA TRP A 216 -1.76 3.56 8.24
C TRP A 216 -1.43 4.73 7.31
N GLY A 217 -0.91 4.47 6.12
CA GLY A 217 -0.66 5.53 5.15
C GLY A 217 -0.03 5.07 3.85
N ALA A 218 0.06 6.02 2.94
CA ALA A 218 0.69 5.90 1.64
C ALA A 218 2.13 6.41 1.69
N PHE A 219 2.92 6.12 0.66
CA PHE A 219 4.28 6.62 0.52
C PHE A 219 4.46 7.43 -0.76
N VAL A 220 5.30 8.46 -0.69
CA VAL A 220 5.96 9.02 -1.88
C VAL A 220 7.46 8.79 -1.76
N ILE A 221 8.06 8.28 -2.83
CA ILE A 221 9.49 8.02 -2.95
C ILE A 221 10.03 8.87 -4.10
N GLN A 222 11.03 9.72 -3.81
CA GLN A 222 11.67 10.58 -4.80
C GLN A 222 13.17 10.34 -4.87
N GLY A 223 13.70 10.18 -6.08
CA GLY A 223 15.12 9.97 -6.34
C GLY A 223 15.40 10.04 -7.84
N ASP A 224 16.59 10.49 -8.22
CA ASP A 224 17.02 10.63 -9.63
C ASP A 224 15.99 11.33 -10.54
N GLY A 225 15.33 12.37 -10.02
CA GLY A 225 14.32 13.13 -10.74
C GLY A 225 12.99 12.40 -10.97
N LYS A 226 12.77 11.24 -10.35
CA LYS A 226 11.53 10.47 -10.41
C LYS A 226 10.73 10.56 -9.12
N THR A 227 9.41 10.49 -9.26
CA THR A 227 8.48 10.38 -8.13
C THR A 227 7.59 9.15 -8.28
N ILE A 228 7.63 8.28 -7.28
CA ILE A 228 6.78 7.10 -7.18
C ILE A 228 5.81 7.30 -6.02
N TYR A 229 4.51 7.22 -6.28
CA TYR A 229 3.47 7.19 -5.27
C TYR A 229 3.01 5.74 -5.05
N PHE A 230 2.95 5.30 -3.81
CA PHE A 230 2.40 4.01 -3.40
C PHE A 230 1.19 4.27 -2.50
N ALA A 231 0.00 3.93 -2.99
CA ALA A 231 -1.27 4.31 -2.37
C ALA A 231 -1.63 3.49 -1.12
N ALA A 232 -0.88 2.41 -0.82
CA ALA A 232 -1.28 1.37 0.14
C ALA A 232 -2.70 0.85 -0.15
N ASP A 233 -3.37 0.36 0.89
CA ASP A 233 -4.82 0.21 0.87
C ASP A 233 -5.46 1.54 1.21
N SER A 234 -6.32 2.01 0.32
CA SER A 234 -7.03 3.27 0.51
C SER A 234 -8.41 3.16 -0.11
N GLY A 235 -9.41 3.72 0.56
CA GLY A 235 -10.67 4.14 -0.05
C GLY A 235 -10.50 5.48 -0.78
N TYR A 236 -11.47 5.86 -1.61
CA TYR A 236 -11.38 7.13 -2.34
C TYR A 236 -11.58 8.34 -1.40
N GLY A 237 -10.84 9.44 -1.60
CA GLY A 237 -10.97 10.70 -0.86
C GLY A 237 -10.13 11.85 -1.47
N SER A 238 -10.20 13.05 -0.88
CA SER A 238 -9.49 14.23 -1.43
C SER A 238 -7.96 14.12 -1.37
N HIS A 239 -7.43 13.25 -0.50
CA HIS A 239 -6.00 13.02 -0.35
C HIS A 239 -5.29 12.69 -1.69
N PHE A 240 -5.98 12.09 -2.67
CA PHE A 240 -5.39 11.89 -4.01
C PHE A 240 -5.22 13.21 -4.78
N GLU A 241 -6.19 14.12 -4.70
CA GLU A 241 -6.06 15.47 -5.29
C GLU A 241 -4.96 16.26 -4.57
N ASP A 242 -4.87 16.14 -3.24
CA ASP A 242 -3.78 16.77 -2.47
C ASP A 242 -2.41 16.25 -2.87
N VAL A 243 -2.26 14.94 -3.13
CA VAL A 243 -1.01 14.37 -3.67
C VAL A 243 -0.64 15.05 -4.99
N GLY A 244 -1.60 15.22 -5.92
CA GLY A 244 -1.36 15.92 -7.19
C GLY A 244 -0.97 17.40 -7.03
N ARG A 245 -1.48 18.06 -5.98
CA ARG A 245 -1.13 19.46 -5.64
C ARG A 245 0.25 19.60 -5.03
N ILE A 246 0.66 18.64 -4.19
CA ILE A 246 1.95 18.65 -3.49
C ILE A 246 3.07 18.17 -4.41
N PHE A 247 2.80 17.14 -5.22
CA PHE A 247 3.76 16.48 -6.10
C PHE A 247 3.28 16.60 -7.56
N PRO A 248 3.60 17.69 -8.26
CA PRO A 248 3.05 17.97 -9.60
C PRO A 248 3.54 17.00 -10.70
N HIS A 249 4.48 16.11 -10.38
CA HIS A 249 5.10 15.18 -11.32
C HIS A 249 5.17 13.76 -10.74
N ILE A 250 4.03 13.07 -10.64
CA ILE A 250 3.98 11.65 -10.31
C ILE A 250 4.33 10.83 -11.56
N ASP A 251 5.51 10.22 -11.60
CA ASP A 251 5.93 9.37 -12.72
C ASP A 251 5.25 8.01 -12.66
N TYR A 252 5.16 7.42 -11.47
CA TYR A 252 4.53 6.11 -11.25
C TYR A 252 3.57 6.19 -10.07
N CYS A 253 2.33 5.78 -10.27
CA CYS A 253 1.31 5.63 -9.25
C CYS A 253 0.98 4.14 -9.09
N ILE A 254 1.41 3.55 -7.99
CA ILE A 254 1.08 2.18 -7.59
C ILE A 254 -0.19 2.23 -6.73
N VAL A 255 -1.29 1.64 -7.23
CA VAL A 255 -2.63 1.85 -6.67
C VAL A 255 -3.46 0.57 -6.63
N GLY A 256 -4.16 0.32 -5.52
CA GLY A 256 -5.00 -0.86 -5.35
C GLY A 256 -6.19 -0.89 -6.30
N ILE A 257 -6.60 -2.08 -6.75
CA ILE A 257 -7.81 -2.26 -7.57
C ILE A 257 -8.72 -3.41 -7.11
N GLY A 258 -8.29 -4.18 -6.11
CA GLY A 258 -9.02 -5.31 -5.55
C GLY A 258 -9.47 -5.06 -4.11
N ALA A 259 -10.17 -6.04 -3.54
CA ALA A 259 -10.82 -5.97 -2.24
C ALA A 259 -12.00 -4.98 -2.15
N TYR A 260 -12.73 -4.78 -3.25
CA TYR A 260 -13.65 -3.64 -3.40
C TYR A 260 -15.15 -4.01 -3.39
N LYS A 261 -15.53 -5.30 -3.41
CA LYS A 261 -16.93 -5.73 -3.23
C LYS A 261 -17.17 -6.37 -1.86
N PRO A 262 -18.33 -6.10 -1.23
CA PRO A 262 -19.41 -5.24 -1.69
C PRO A 262 -19.12 -3.75 -1.44
N ALA A 263 -19.50 -2.90 -2.38
CA ALA A 263 -19.14 -1.47 -2.36
C ALA A 263 -19.57 -0.73 -1.09
N PHE A 264 -20.77 -1.01 -0.53
CA PHE A 264 -21.24 -0.33 0.68
C PHE A 264 -20.35 -0.55 1.90
N PHE A 265 -19.62 -1.67 1.96
CA PHE A 265 -18.74 -2.01 3.06
C PHE A 265 -17.29 -1.67 2.71
N MET A 266 -16.83 -2.07 1.54
CA MET A 266 -15.42 -1.97 1.15
C MET A 266 -14.97 -0.57 0.76
N SER A 267 -15.84 0.25 0.15
CA SER A 267 -15.46 1.59 -0.37
C SER A 267 -14.95 2.56 0.69
N GLN A 268 -15.18 2.25 1.98
CA GLN A 268 -14.63 3.03 3.08
C GLN A 268 -13.11 2.91 3.21
N SER A 269 -12.53 1.84 2.68
CA SER A 269 -11.15 1.41 2.96
C SER A 269 -10.41 0.86 1.74
N HIS A 270 -11.12 0.46 0.68
CA HIS A 270 -10.56 -0.03 -0.58
C HIS A 270 -11.26 0.61 -1.78
N ILE A 271 -10.48 1.14 -2.70
CA ILE A 271 -10.93 1.68 -3.98
C ILE A 271 -11.31 0.57 -4.97
N SER A 272 -12.31 0.87 -5.80
CA SER A 272 -12.64 0.07 -6.98
C SER A 272 -11.67 0.36 -8.15
N PRO A 273 -11.62 -0.46 -9.21
CA PRO A 273 -10.88 -0.12 -10.42
C PRO A 273 -11.27 1.24 -11.01
N GLN A 274 -12.55 1.63 -10.93
CA GLN A 274 -13.04 2.94 -11.38
C GLN A 274 -12.45 4.09 -10.54
N ASP A 275 -12.47 3.92 -9.21
CA ASP A 275 -11.91 4.91 -8.29
C ASP A 275 -10.38 4.98 -8.40
N ALA A 276 -9.72 3.87 -8.70
CA ALA A 276 -8.27 3.83 -8.95
C ALA A 276 -7.88 4.63 -10.20
N VAL A 277 -8.66 4.49 -11.29
CA VAL A 277 -8.48 5.32 -12.49
C VAL A 277 -8.73 6.80 -12.18
N LYS A 278 -9.79 7.10 -11.41
CA LYS A 278 -10.07 8.47 -10.96
C LYS A 278 -8.90 9.04 -10.16
N ALA A 279 -8.41 8.31 -9.15
CA ALA A 279 -7.27 8.71 -8.32
C ALA A 279 -6.00 8.96 -9.15
N ALA A 280 -5.67 8.07 -10.08
CA ALA A 280 -4.52 8.23 -10.97
C ALA A 280 -4.64 9.49 -11.85
N ASN A 281 -5.84 9.78 -12.37
CA ASN A 281 -6.12 10.97 -13.17
C ASN A 281 -6.03 12.26 -12.32
N ASP A 282 -6.59 12.26 -11.11
CA ASP A 282 -6.57 13.42 -10.20
C ASP A 282 -5.16 13.75 -9.70
N MET A 283 -4.30 12.74 -9.58
CA MET A 283 -2.87 12.92 -9.32
C MET A 283 -2.05 13.30 -10.57
N HIS A 284 -2.67 13.30 -11.75
CA HIS A 284 -2.00 13.45 -13.05
C HIS A 284 -0.82 12.49 -13.23
N ALA A 285 -0.97 11.24 -12.77
CA ALA A 285 0.08 10.23 -12.84
C ALA A 285 0.42 9.85 -14.28
N LYS A 286 1.71 9.84 -14.63
CA LYS A 286 2.16 9.47 -15.98
C LYS A 286 1.96 7.97 -16.25
N VAL A 287 2.23 7.14 -15.24
CA VAL A 287 2.07 5.69 -15.30
C VAL A 287 1.26 5.20 -14.11
N MET A 288 0.20 4.45 -14.36
CA MET A 288 -0.59 3.75 -13.36
C MET A 288 -0.16 2.27 -13.33
N ILE A 289 0.21 1.77 -12.15
CA ILE A 289 0.55 0.36 -11.90
C ILE A 289 -0.46 -0.19 -10.89
N PRO A 290 -1.40 -1.07 -11.30
CA PRO A 290 -2.37 -1.61 -10.37
C PRO A 290 -1.75 -2.65 -9.43
N MET A 291 -2.28 -2.73 -8.21
CA MET A 291 -1.89 -3.70 -7.19
C MET A 291 -3.09 -4.22 -6.39
N HIS A 292 -2.83 -5.02 -5.34
CA HIS A 292 -3.86 -5.53 -4.43
C HIS A 292 -4.95 -6.41 -5.09
N TYR A 293 -4.59 -7.12 -6.17
CA TYR A 293 -5.46 -8.07 -6.86
C TYR A 293 -4.73 -9.36 -7.24
N GLY A 294 -5.49 -10.42 -7.54
CA GLY A 294 -4.97 -11.68 -8.08
C GLY A 294 -4.14 -12.54 -7.11
N THR A 295 -3.81 -12.08 -5.91
CA THR A 295 -2.94 -12.83 -4.97
C THR A 295 -3.70 -13.49 -3.84
N PHE A 296 -4.58 -12.77 -3.16
CA PHE A 296 -5.41 -13.27 -2.07
C PHE A 296 -6.88 -13.04 -2.38
N ASP A 297 -7.73 -13.93 -1.87
CA ASP A 297 -9.18 -13.83 -1.99
C ASP A 297 -9.77 -13.17 -0.73
N LEU A 298 -9.91 -11.84 -0.75
CA LEU A 298 -10.20 -11.02 0.44
C LEU A 298 -11.63 -10.45 0.51
N SER A 299 -12.39 -10.53 -0.58
CA SER A 299 -13.63 -9.75 -0.80
C SER A 299 -14.62 -10.52 -1.67
N ASP A 300 -15.77 -9.94 -2.06
CA ASP A 300 -16.82 -10.69 -2.76
C ASP A 300 -16.61 -10.85 -4.28
N GLU A 301 -15.71 -10.10 -4.91
CA GLU A 301 -15.42 -10.24 -6.34
C GLU A 301 -14.64 -11.53 -6.69
N PRO A 302 -14.78 -12.05 -7.93
CA PRO A 302 -13.81 -13.00 -8.50
C PRO A 302 -12.40 -12.39 -8.58
N LEU A 303 -11.35 -13.23 -8.53
CA LEU A 303 -9.95 -12.74 -8.55
C LEU A 303 -9.59 -12.03 -9.85
N SER A 304 -10.18 -12.44 -10.97
CA SER A 304 -10.00 -11.84 -12.30
C SER A 304 -10.79 -10.55 -12.52
N ASP A 305 -11.79 -10.29 -11.70
CA ASP A 305 -12.74 -9.19 -11.91
C ASP A 305 -12.07 -7.80 -11.86
N PRO A 306 -11.17 -7.47 -10.91
CA PRO A 306 -10.39 -6.23 -10.93
C PRO A 306 -9.62 -6.02 -12.25
N PHE A 307 -8.87 -7.04 -12.68
CA PHE A 307 -8.04 -6.99 -13.89
C PHE A 307 -8.88 -6.77 -15.14
N ASN A 308 -9.96 -7.53 -15.29
CA ASN A 308 -10.85 -7.43 -16.44
C ASN A 308 -11.56 -6.08 -16.49
N THR A 309 -12.00 -5.57 -15.34
CA THR A 309 -12.63 -4.25 -15.22
C THR A 309 -11.67 -3.15 -15.63
N LEU A 310 -10.43 -3.18 -15.14
CA LEU A 310 -9.44 -2.16 -15.48
C LEU A 310 -9.07 -2.17 -16.97
N LYS A 311 -8.93 -3.35 -17.59
CA LYS A 311 -8.71 -3.47 -19.04
C LYS A 311 -9.87 -2.90 -19.87
N GLU A 312 -11.09 -3.01 -19.38
CA GLU A 312 -12.24 -2.44 -20.06
C GLU A 312 -12.24 -0.90 -19.95
N LEU A 313 -11.88 -0.36 -18.79
CA LEU A 313 -11.69 1.09 -18.60
C LEU A 313 -10.57 1.66 -19.49
N GLU A 314 -9.47 0.91 -19.66
CA GLU A 314 -8.39 1.27 -20.59
C GLU A 314 -8.89 1.36 -22.04
N LYS A 315 -9.63 0.34 -22.51
CA LYS A 315 -10.20 0.34 -23.87
C LYS A 315 -11.17 1.48 -24.12
N GLN A 316 -11.86 1.94 -23.07
CA GLN A 316 -12.78 3.07 -23.11
C GLN A 316 -12.06 4.43 -23.07
N GLY A 317 -10.73 4.45 -22.91
CA GLY A 317 -9.94 5.68 -22.81
C GLY A 317 -10.13 6.43 -21.49
N ALA A 318 -10.53 5.75 -20.42
CA ALA A 318 -10.77 6.38 -19.12
C ALA A 318 -9.48 6.78 -18.39
N ILE A 319 -8.34 6.18 -18.74
CA ILE A 319 -7.03 6.39 -18.11
C ILE A 319 -6.28 7.44 -18.93
N GLN A 320 -5.95 8.58 -18.31
CA GLN A 320 -5.24 9.68 -18.99
C GLN A 320 -3.74 9.41 -19.16
N GLY A 321 -3.14 8.72 -18.17
CA GLY A 321 -1.77 8.24 -18.23
C GLY A 321 -1.62 6.90 -18.96
N ARG A 322 -0.41 6.34 -18.93
CA ARG A 322 -0.15 4.97 -19.38
C ARG A 322 -0.55 3.98 -18.29
N LEU A 323 -1.27 2.92 -18.65
CA LEU A 323 -1.49 1.78 -17.76
C LEU A 323 -0.39 0.72 -17.98
N ASP A 324 0.29 0.34 -16.91
CA ASP A 324 1.26 -0.78 -16.92
C ASP A 324 0.72 -1.95 -16.09
N LEU A 325 0.12 -2.92 -16.78
CA LEU A 325 -0.34 -4.19 -16.20
C LEU A 325 0.81 -5.18 -16.02
N LEU A 326 1.67 -4.93 -15.02
CA LEU A 326 2.80 -5.79 -14.73
C LEU A 326 2.36 -7.22 -14.41
N LYS A 327 3.15 -8.18 -14.90
CA LYS A 327 3.10 -9.57 -14.45
C LYS A 327 3.80 -9.69 -13.09
N VAL A 328 3.45 -10.71 -12.32
CA VAL A 328 4.14 -10.95 -11.04
C VAL A 328 5.58 -11.38 -11.32
N GLY A 329 6.55 -10.62 -10.81
CA GLY A 329 7.98 -10.78 -11.06
C GLY A 329 8.51 -10.05 -12.30
N GLU A 330 7.65 -9.31 -13.02
CA GLU A 330 8.09 -8.48 -14.15
C GLU A 330 8.87 -7.26 -13.67
N GLU A 331 10.00 -7.00 -14.34
CA GLU A 331 10.84 -5.84 -14.11
C GLU A 331 10.44 -4.70 -15.04
N LEU A 332 9.90 -3.62 -14.48
CA LEU A 332 9.70 -2.35 -15.16
C LEU A 332 10.92 -1.46 -14.95
N ARG A 333 11.66 -1.14 -16.01
CA ARG A 333 12.81 -0.22 -15.94
C ARG A 333 12.34 1.22 -15.75
N ILE A 334 13.00 1.92 -14.83
CA ILE A 334 12.85 3.37 -14.67
C ILE A 334 13.89 4.04 -15.55
N HIS A 335 13.45 4.95 -16.43
CA HIS A 335 14.28 5.68 -17.40
C HIS A 335 14.34 7.16 -17.11
#